data_AF-A0A2W1F6C1-F1
#
_entry.id   AF-A0A2W1F6C1-F1
#
_cell.length_a   1.000
_cell.length_b   1.000
_cell.length_c   1.000
_cell.angle_alpha   90.00
_cell.angle_beta   90.00
_cell.angle_gamma   90.00
#
_symmetry.space_group_name_H-M   'P 1'
#
loop_
_entity.id
_entity.type
_entity.pdbx_description
1 polymer ?
#
loop_
_entity_poly.entity_id
_entity_poly.type
_entity_poly.pdbx_seq_one_letter_code
_entity_poly.pdbx_strand_id
1 'polypeptide(L)'
;MDWAKRELQSIQGPKIGMIDTVIGNVHGGLSKVGLLERNGSPTAVGRVVNDVLGHTTQQRSKATMQRTFDYLLSTLEENIANELARADVLFQLFESVDRQFHNLHRSVAKEEDSLANKKDEFLASMWRQTINNKMRIKKYEKNLKLLKDVRASTLINKSELKAHIQVIQSVKDQLDKARKNLVSPLIRRAQSNSFGLEQQLNDLTGTYGFLKNLRDGQKKKVLRELWGEPKRRIGITAGGREEEIDDSEQ
;
A
#
# COMPACT_ATOMS: atom_id res chain seq x y z
N MET A 1 8.38 15.68 34.88
CA MET A 1 8.77 17.09 35.08
C MET A 1 9.02 17.45 36.55
N ASP A 2 8.15 17.05 37.48
CA ASP A 2 8.26 17.49 38.89
C ASP A 2 9.45 16.90 39.65
N TRP A 3 9.89 15.69 39.31
CA TRP A 3 11.10 15.08 39.88
C TRP A 3 12.38 15.87 39.53
N ALA A 4 12.57 16.26 38.26
CA ALA A 4 13.73 17.04 37.83
C ALA A 4 13.74 18.44 38.46
N LYS A 5 12.56 19.07 38.58
CA LYS A 5 12.40 20.34 39.31
C LYS A 5 12.74 20.19 40.80
N ARG A 6 12.26 19.13 41.45
CA ARG A 6 12.53 18.85 42.87
C ARG A 6 14.01 18.58 43.14
N GLU A 7 14.71 17.94 42.23
CA GLU A 7 16.14 17.64 42.37
C GLU A 7 17.03 18.85 42.01
N LEU A 8 16.64 19.67 41.04
CA LEU A 8 17.31 20.95 40.79
C LEU A 8 17.13 21.92 41.97
N GLN A 9 15.94 21.92 42.58
CA GLN A 9 15.68 22.66 43.81
C GLN A 9 16.42 22.09 45.02
N SER A 10 16.67 20.77 45.08
CA SER A 10 17.49 20.17 46.15
C SER A 10 18.96 20.57 46.03
N ILE A 11 19.47 20.74 44.81
CA ILE A 11 20.80 21.33 44.52
C ILE A 11 20.84 22.83 44.87
N GLN A 12 19.71 23.53 44.79
CA GLN A 12 19.57 24.96 45.09
C GLN A 12 19.14 25.27 46.55
N GLY A 13 18.90 24.23 47.37
CA GLY A 13 18.59 24.34 48.79
C GLY A 13 19.71 25.04 49.59
N PRO A 14 19.42 25.55 50.80
CA PRO A 14 20.23 26.55 51.49
C PRO A 14 21.69 26.11 51.57
N LYS A 15 22.60 26.95 51.05
CA LYS A 15 24.05 26.73 51.06
C LYS A 15 24.52 26.37 52.47
N ILE A 16 24.78 25.09 52.72
CA ILE A 16 25.35 24.63 53.99
C ILE A 16 26.83 25.04 54.01
N GLY A 17 27.09 26.24 54.54
CA GLY A 17 28.31 26.62 55.23
C GLY A 17 29.55 26.91 54.36
N MET A 18 30.30 27.93 54.78
CA MET A 18 31.67 28.23 54.32
C MET A 18 32.63 27.03 54.39
N ILE A 19 32.25 25.97 55.11
CA ILE A 19 32.99 24.72 55.30
C ILE A 19 33.07 23.91 53.98
N ASP A 20 32.01 23.86 53.16
CA ASP A 20 32.03 23.11 51.87
C ASP A 20 32.94 23.80 50.83
N THR A 21 33.03 25.13 50.88
CA THR A 21 33.93 25.90 50.00
C THR A 21 35.41 25.69 50.38
N VAL A 22 35.70 25.60 51.68
CA VAL A 22 37.05 25.27 52.17
C VAL A 22 37.42 23.84 51.82
N ILE A 23 36.50 22.88 52.02
CA ILE A 23 36.71 21.47 51.67
C ILE A 23 36.92 21.31 50.15
N GLY A 24 36.14 22.00 49.32
CA GLY A 24 36.32 22.00 47.86
C GLY A 24 37.66 22.58 47.40
N ASN A 25 38.12 23.65 48.04
CA ASN A 25 39.43 24.27 47.74
C ASN A 25 40.60 23.39 48.20
N VAL A 26 40.48 22.77 49.38
CA VAL A 26 41.47 21.83 49.92
C VAL A 26 41.53 20.57 49.05
N HIS A 27 40.39 20.01 48.66
CA HIS A 27 40.32 18.86 47.75
C HIS A 27 40.88 19.18 46.36
N GLY A 28 40.57 20.36 45.80
CA GLY A 28 41.13 20.83 44.52
C GLY A 28 42.63 21.10 44.57
N GLY A 29 43.15 21.58 45.71
CA GLY A 29 44.58 21.75 45.96
C GLY A 29 45.31 20.42 46.11
N LEU A 30 44.78 19.50 46.92
CA LEU A 30 45.36 18.17 47.17
C LEU A 30 45.29 17.24 45.95
N SER A 31 44.26 17.37 45.11
CA SER A 31 44.16 16.66 43.84
C SER A 31 45.23 17.14 42.84
N LYS A 32 45.47 18.45 42.74
CA LYS A 32 46.53 19.02 41.87
C LYS A 32 47.95 18.67 42.30
N VAL A 33 48.18 18.40 43.59
CA VAL A 33 49.48 17.97 44.13
C VAL A 33 49.74 16.46 43.89
N GLY A 34 48.76 15.71 43.39
CA GLY A 34 48.93 14.30 43.03
C GLY A 34 48.96 13.33 44.22
N LEU A 35 48.53 13.80 45.41
CA LEU A 35 48.47 13.00 46.64
C LEU A 35 47.23 12.09 46.70
N LEU A 36 46.17 12.42 45.96
CA LEU A 36 44.91 11.67 45.97
C LEU A 36 44.75 10.75 44.76
N GLU A 37 45.27 11.15 43.59
CA GLU A 37 45.20 10.37 42.35
C GLU A 37 46.56 10.38 41.65
N ARG A 38 47.14 9.19 41.43
CA ARG A 38 48.29 8.99 40.55
C ARG A 38 47.84 8.09 39.42
N ASN A 39 47.84 8.62 38.20
CA ASN A 39 47.50 7.88 36.97
C ASN A 39 46.13 7.16 37.03
N GLY A 40 45.06 7.87 37.41
CA GLY A 40 43.68 7.38 37.27
C GLY A 40 43.26 6.26 38.22
N SER A 41 44.05 5.96 39.26
CA SER A 41 43.66 5.02 40.32
C SER A 41 43.79 5.68 41.71
N PRO A 42 42.76 5.55 42.57
CA PRO A 42 42.76 6.20 43.88
C PRO A 42 43.74 5.50 44.84
N THR A 43 44.62 6.28 45.46
CA THR A 43 45.61 5.81 46.44
C THR A 43 44.88 5.37 47.74
N ALA A 44 45.49 4.52 48.58
CA ALA A 44 44.89 4.04 49.83
C ALA A 44 44.40 5.18 50.75
N VAL A 45 45.12 6.31 50.75
CA VAL A 45 44.73 7.54 51.45
C VAL A 45 43.54 8.24 50.77
N GLY A 46 43.47 8.21 49.43
CA GLY A 46 42.35 8.72 48.63
C GLY A 46 41.05 7.92 48.83
N ARG A 47 41.12 6.61 49.10
CA ARG A 47 39.93 5.81 49.46
C ARG A 47 39.37 6.19 50.83
N VAL A 48 40.22 6.37 51.85
CA VAL A 48 39.78 6.76 53.20
C VAL A 48 39.19 8.18 53.19
N VAL A 49 39.78 9.10 52.42
CA VAL A 49 39.25 10.46 52.28
C VAL A 49 37.94 10.47 51.48
N ASN A 50 37.79 9.60 50.47
CA ASN A 50 36.53 9.44 49.72
C ASN A 50 35.43 8.73 50.53
N ASP A 51 35.78 7.78 51.41
CA ASP A 51 34.85 7.10 52.33
C ASP A 51 34.37 8.00 53.47
N VAL A 52 35.22 8.93 53.94
CA VAL A 52 34.91 9.81 55.08
C VAL A 52 34.26 11.13 54.64
N LEU A 53 34.63 11.71 53.49
CA LEU A 53 34.05 12.96 52.98
C LEU A 53 32.95 12.79 51.92
N GLY A 54 32.79 11.59 51.36
CA GLY A 54 31.78 11.30 50.35
C GLY A 54 32.03 12.01 49.00
N HIS A 55 31.38 11.49 47.95
CA HIS A 55 31.43 12.07 46.60
C HIS A 55 31.16 13.58 46.63
N THR A 56 32.11 14.37 46.12
CA THR A 56 32.05 15.84 46.14
C THR A 56 30.74 16.37 45.53
N THR A 57 30.22 17.44 46.12
CA THR A 57 28.97 18.12 45.68
C THR A 57 28.98 18.48 44.20
N GLN A 58 30.17 18.75 43.63
CA GLN A 58 30.36 19.04 42.20
C GLN A 58 30.22 17.81 41.28
N GLN A 59 30.70 16.64 41.68
CA GLN A 59 30.53 15.43 40.87
C GLN A 59 29.07 14.95 40.89
N ARG A 60 28.39 15.09 42.04
CA ARG A 60 26.96 14.80 42.16
C ARG A 60 26.12 15.75 41.31
N SER A 61 26.41 17.06 41.30
CA SER A 61 25.65 18.01 40.47
C SER A 61 25.86 17.77 38.98
N LYS A 62 27.08 17.43 38.53
CA LYS A 62 27.35 17.10 37.12
C LYS A 62 26.61 15.84 36.67
N ALA A 63 26.66 14.78 37.48
CA ALA A 63 25.97 13.52 37.17
C ALA A 63 24.44 13.69 37.18
N THR A 64 23.89 14.49 38.09
CA THR A 64 22.46 14.80 38.11
C THR A 64 22.05 15.68 36.94
N MET A 65 22.83 16.71 36.58
CA MET A 65 22.57 17.55 35.41
C MET A 65 22.57 16.74 34.11
N GLN A 66 23.55 15.85 33.94
CA GLN A 66 23.60 14.95 32.79
C GLN A 66 22.37 14.04 32.73
N ARG A 67 21.97 13.42 33.85
CA ARG A 67 20.74 12.61 33.91
C ARG A 67 19.48 13.42 33.61
N THR A 68 19.37 14.65 34.11
CA THR A 68 18.22 15.51 33.80
C THR A 68 18.22 15.95 32.34
N PHE A 69 19.38 16.20 31.75
CA PHE A 69 19.52 16.57 30.35
C PHE A 69 19.14 15.38 29.45
N ASP A 70 19.65 14.19 29.74
CA ASP A 70 19.30 12.96 29.00
C ASP A 70 17.81 12.64 29.12
N TYR A 71 17.22 12.83 30.31
CA TYR A 71 15.78 12.65 30.52
C TYR A 71 14.95 13.67 29.74
N LEU A 72 15.36 14.94 29.70
CA LEU A 72 14.68 15.98 28.92
C LEU A 72 14.84 15.74 27.41
N LEU A 73 16.03 15.35 26.95
CA LEU A 73 16.26 15.00 25.55
C LEU A 73 15.41 13.81 25.13
N SER A 74 15.38 12.74 25.93
CA SER A 74 14.56 11.56 25.65
C SER A 74 13.07 11.90 25.63
N THR A 75 12.60 12.74 26.56
CA THR A 75 11.20 13.19 26.58
C THR A 75 10.87 14.07 25.37
N LEU A 76 11.79 14.95 24.94
CA LEU A 76 11.61 15.79 23.76
C LEU A 76 11.63 14.95 22.48
N GLU A 77 12.53 13.98 22.38
CA GLU A 77 12.61 13.05 21.26
C GLU A 77 11.31 12.24 21.13
N GLU A 78 10.80 11.71 22.25
CA GLU A 78 9.53 10.99 22.28
C GLU A 78 8.36 11.90 21.86
N ASN A 79 8.34 13.15 22.32
CA ASN A 79 7.30 14.10 21.95
C ASN A 79 7.36 14.47 20.45
N ILE A 80 8.56 14.73 19.92
CA ILE A 80 8.78 15.01 18.49
C ILE A 80 8.37 13.80 17.65
N ALA A 81 8.73 12.59 18.06
CA ALA A 81 8.34 11.37 17.36
C ALA A 81 6.81 11.16 17.36
N ASN A 82 6.15 11.41 18.50
CA ASN A 82 4.69 11.35 18.61
C ASN A 82 3.99 12.42 17.77
N GLU A 83 4.55 13.63 17.72
CA GLU A 83 4.01 14.72 16.91
C GLU A 83 4.21 14.46 15.41
N LEU A 84 5.36 13.91 15.02
CA LEU A 84 5.62 13.48 13.64
C LEU A 84 4.61 12.39 13.22
N ALA A 85 4.39 11.39 14.06
CA ALA A 85 3.42 10.33 13.80
C ALA A 85 1.98 10.88 13.66
N ARG A 86 1.63 11.88 14.47
CA ARG A 86 0.34 12.59 14.36
C ARG A 86 0.24 13.37 13.04
N ALA A 87 1.31 14.05 12.62
CA ALA A 87 1.36 14.78 11.36
C ALA A 87 1.22 13.84 10.15
N ASP A 88 1.82 12.65 10.18
CA ASP A 88 1.68 11.64 9.13
C ASP A 88 0.23 11.17 8.96
N VAL A 89 -0.49 10.95 10.07
CA VAL A 89 -1.92 10.60 10.03
C VAL A 89 -2.75 11.74 9.41
N LEU A 90 -2.45 12.99 9.78
CA LEU A 90 -3.10 14.15 9.17
C LEU A 90 -2.80 14.27 7.67
N PHE A 91 -1.56 13.98 7.26
CA PHE A 91 -1.17 13.98 5.86
C PHE A 91 -1.90 12.90 5.06
N GLN A 92 -2.02 11.68 5.59
CA GLN A 92 -2.80 10.62 4.96
C GLN A 92 -4.29 10.97 4.83
N LEU A 93 -4.86 11.62 5.84
CA LEU A 93 -6.23 12.12 5.78
C LEU A 93 -6.35 13.19 4.69
N PHE A 94 -5.42 14.14 4.64
CA PHE A 94 -5.37 15.17 3.61
C PHE A 94 -5.28 14.57 2.21
N GLU A 95 -4.39 13.59 1.97
CA GLU A 95 -4.33 12.91 0.68
C GLU A 95 -5.64 12.18 0.33
N SER A 96 -6.30 11.58 1.33
CA SER A 96 -7.58 10.90 1.09
C SER A 96 -8.66 11.88 0.66
N VAL A 97 -8.67 13.07 1.27
CA VAL A 97 -9.58 14.18 0.94
C VAL A 97 -9.24 14.76 -0.42
N ASP A 98 -7.95 14.94 -0.74
CA ASP A 98 -7.49 15.40 -2.06
C ASP A 98 -7.92 14.43 -3.19
N ARG A 99 -7.78 13.12 -2.97
CA ARG A 99 -8.31 12.10 -3.90
C ARG A 99 -9.82 12.22 -4.10
N GLN A 100 -10.57 12.53 -3.04
CA GLN A 100 -12.01 12.73 -3.14
C GLN A 100 -12.34 14.01 -3.93
N PHE A 101 -11.64 15.12 -3.70
CA PHE A 101 -11.79 16.34 -4.49
C PHE A 101 -11.47 16.10 -5.97
N HIS A 102 -10.42 15.35 -6.29
CA HIS A 102 -10.10 15.02 -7.67
C HIS A 102 -11.19 14.18 -8.34
N ASN A 103 -11.77 13.23 -7.61
CA ASN A 103 -12.91 12.45 -8.10
C ASN A 103 -14.17 13.33 -8.27
N LEU A 104 -14.41 14.26 -7.35
CA LEU A 104 -15.51 15.22 -7.45
C LEU A 104 -15.32 16.12 -8.67
N HIS A 105 -14.14 16.68 -8.91
CA HIS A 105 -13.84 17.47 -10.10
C HIS A 105 -14.11 16.69 -11.39
N ARG A 106 -13.70 15.42 -11.45
CA ARG A 106 -14.02 14.55 -12.58
C ARG A 106 -15.51 14.28 -12.72
N SER A 107 -16.23 14.15 -11.61
CA SER A 107 -17.68 13.95 -11.62
C SER A 107 -18.42 15.19 -12.07
N VAL A 108 -18.05 16.37 -11.54
CA VAL A 108 -18.61 17.68 -11.90
C VAL A 108 -18.36 17.97 -13.37
N ALA A 109 -17.15 17.75 -13.87
CA ALA A 109 -16.86 17.93 -15.30
C ALA A 109 -17.71 17.00 -16.19
N LYS A 110 -17.88 15.73 -15.80
CA LYS A 110 -18.77 14.80 -16.51
C LYS A 110 -20.24 15.20 -16.43
N GLU A 111 -20.67 15.74 -15.30
CA GLU A 111 -22.05 16.20 -15.10
C GLU A 111 -22.32 17.47 -15.89
N GLU A 112 -21.39 18.42 -15.92
CA GLU A 112 -21.44 19.61 -16.75
C GLU A 112 -21.52 19.24 -18.23
N ASP A 113 -20.67 18.34 -18.71
CA ASP A 113 -20.74 17.79 -20.07
C ASP A 113 -22.09 17.10 -20.32
N SER A 114 -22.59 16.32 -19.36
CA SER A 114 -23.89 15.64 -19.48
C SER A 114 -25.04 16.64 -19.55
N LEU A 115 -24.98 17.71 -18.75
CA LEU A 115 -26.00 18.75 -18.68
C LEU A 115 -25.98 19.65 -19.91
N ALA A 116 -24.80 20.00 -20.43
CA ALA A 116 -24.64 20.67 -21.71
C ALA A 116 -25.25 19.84 -22.85
N ASN A 117 -24.92 18.54 -22.93
CA ASN A 117 -25.51 17.64 -23.92
C ASN A 117 -27.05 17.55 -23.79
N LYS A 118 -27.60 17.47 -22.57
CA LYS A 118 -29.06 17.47 -22.34
C LYS A 118 -29.72 18.79 -22.75
N LYS A 119 -29.07 19.93 -22.48
CA LYS A 119 -29.53 21.25 -22.93
C LYS A 119 -29.56 21.33 -24.45
N ASP A 120 -28.49 20.88 -25.11
CA ASP A 120 -28.41 20.85 -26.57
C ASP A 120 -29.47 19.92 -27.17
N GLU A 121 -29.70 18.76 -26.56
CA GLU A 121 -30.77 17.85 -26.98
C GLU A 121 -32.16 18.47 -26.81
N PHE A 122 -32.41 19.18 -25.70
CA PHE A 122 -33.66 19.88 -25.44
C PHE A 122 -33.88 21.01 -26.46
N LEU A 123 -32.88 21.86 -26.70
CA LEU A 123 -32.95 22.89 -27.72
C LEU A 123 -33.17 22.26 -29.10
N ALA A 124 -32.41 21.22 -29.45
CA ALA A 124 -32.61 20.50 -30.69
C ALA A 124 -34.02 19.91 -30.78
N SER A 125 -34.65 19.47 -29.68
CA SER A 125 -36.03 18.97 -29.67
C SER A 125 -37.05 20.10 -29.93
N MET A 126 -36.86 21.28 -29.34
CA MET A 126 -37.68 22.46 -29.62
C MET A 126 -37.53 22.91 -31.07
N TRP A 127 -36.30 23.00 -31.57
CA TRP A 127 -36.02 23.31 -32.98
C TRP A 127 -36.66 22.30 -33.93
N ARG A 128 -36.63 21.00 -33.59
CA ARG A 128 -37.32 19.95 -34.34
C ARG A 128 -38.83 20.10 -34.34
N GLN A 129 -39.42 20.56 -33.23
CA GLN A 129 -40.85 20.82 -33.13
C GLN A 129 -41.27 22.04 -33.98
N THR A 130 -40.42 23.05 -34.09
CA THR A 130 -40.70 24.30 -34.82
C THR A 130 -40.47 24.20 -36.33
N ILE A 131 -39.67 23.24 -36.82
CA ILE A 131 -39.34 23.08 -38.26
C ILE A 131 -40.34 22.17 -38.99
N ASN A 132 -40.78 22.60 -40.18
CA ASN A 132 -41.82 21.92 -40.97
C ASN A 132 -41.39 20.60 -41.66
N ASN A 133 -40.07 20.31 -41.81
CA ASN A 133 -39.58 19.14 -42.56
C ASN A 133 -39.35 17.90 -41.67
N LYS A 134 -40.43 17.29 -41.18
CA LYS A 134 -40.42 16.20 -40.20
C LYS A 134 -39.79 14.88 -40.71
N MET A 135 -39.87 14.57 -42.00
CA MET A 135 -39.40 13.30 -42.57
C MET A 135 -37.88 13.19 -42.66
N ARG A 136 -37.18 14.26 -43.09
CA ARG A 136 -35.71 14.27 -43.14
C ARG A 136 -35.12 14.23 -41.73
N ILE A 137 -35.75 14.93 -40.77
CA ILE A 137 -35.37 14.92 -39.36
C ILE A 137 -35.42 13.51 -38.76
N LYS A 138 -36.51 12.76 -38.97
CA LYS A 138 -36.64 11.37 -38.49
C LYS A 138 -35.52 10.45 -39.01
N LYS A 139 -35.10 10.62 -40.27
CA LYS A 139 -33.98 9.84 -40.84
C LYS A 139 -32.66 10.16 -40.13
N TYR A 140 -32.36 11.44 -39.90
CA TYR A 140 -31.14 11.83 -39.20
C TYR A 140 -31.15 11.42 -37.73
N GLU A 141 -32.29 11.44 -37.06
CA GLU A 141 -32.44 10.92 -35.69
C GLU A 141 -32.17 9.42 -35.61
N LYS A 142 -32.73 8.64 -36.55
CA LYS A 142 -32.45 7.20 -36.62
C LYS A 142 -30.95 6.95 -36.79
N ASN A 143 -30.29 7.68 -37.69
CA ASN A 143 -28.85 7.57 -37.90
C ASN A 143 -28.04 7.99 -36.66
N LEU A 144 -28.44 9.06 -35.96
CA LEU A 144 -27.78 9.52 -34.74
C LEU A 144 -27.94 8.50 -33.60
N LYS A 145 -29.13 7.91 -33.43
CA LYS A 145 -29.37 6.87 -32.44
C LYS A 145 -28.52 5.63 -32.73
N LEU A 146 -28.47 5.20 -33.98
CA LEU A 146 -27.58 4.12 -34.41
C LEU A 146 -26.11 4.45 -34.12
N LEU A 147 -25.66 5.68 -34.34
CA LEU A 147 -24.29 6.09 -34.05
C LEU A 147 -23.99 6.04 -32.54
N LYS A 148 -24.93 6.48 -31.70
CA LYS A 148 -24.81 6.39 -30.24
C LYS A 148 -24.74 4.93 -29.78
N ASP A 149 -25.59 4.06 -30.34
CA ASP A 149 -25.58 2.63 -30.03
C ASP A 149 -24.27 1.95 -30.47
N VAL A 150 -23.76 2.29 -31.66
CA VAL A 150 -22.46 1.80 -32.14
C VAL A 150 -21.31 2.28 -31.24
N ARG A 151 -21.33 3.54 -30.80
CA ARG A 151 -20.33 4.06 -29.86
C ARG A 151 -20.40 3.36 -28.51
N ALA A 152 -21.60 3.16 -27.97
CA ALA A 152 -21.80 2.44 -26.71
C ALA A 152 -21.30 0.99 -26.81
N SER A 153 -21.66 0.30 -27.89
CA SER A 153 -21.17 -1.05 -28.21
C SER A 153 -19.63 -1.09 -28.33
N THR A 154 -19.02 -0.08 -28.97
CA THR A 154 -17.55 0.01 -29.10
C THR A 154 -16.86 0.20 -27.75
N LEU A 155 -17.43 0.98 -26.83
CA LEU A 155 -16.88 1.17 -25.48
C LEU A 155 -16.97 -0.12 -24.65
N ILE A 156 -18.09 -0.85 -24.76
CA ILE A 156 -18.27 -2.15 -24.12
C ILE A 156 -17.24 -3.14 -24.67
N ASN A 157 -17.16 -3.29 -25.99
CA ASN A 157 -16.20 -4.18 -26.65
C ASN A 157 -14.75 -3.83 -26.26
N LYS A 158 -14.40 -2.54 -26.15
CA LYS A 158 -13.08 -2.12 -25.67
C LYS A 158 -12.82 -2.56 -24.23
N SER A 159 -13.81 -2.45 -23.35
CA SER A 159 -13.67 -2.89 -21.96
C SER A 159 -13.53 -4.41 -21.83
N GLU A 160 -14.27 -5.17 -22.63
CA GLU A 160 -14.17 -6.64 -22.71
C GLU A 160 -12.80 -7.09 -23.25
N LEU A 161 -12.31 -6.45 -24.32
CA LEU A 161 -10.97 -6.71 -24.84
C LEU A 161 -9.88 -6.44 -23.80
N LYS A 162 -10.01 -5.35 -23.03
CA LYS A 162 -9.06 -5.06 -21.94
C LYS A 162 -9.09 -6.15 -20.86
N ALA A 163 -10.26 -6.65 -20.51
CA ALA A 163 -10.40 -7.75 -19.55
C ALA A 163 -9.77 -9.05 -20.10
N HIS A 164 -9.98 -9.37 -21.38
CA HIS A 164 -9.35 -10.52 -22.02
C HIS A 164 -7.81 -10.41 -22.04
N ILE A 165 -7.26 -9.23 -22.34
CA ILE A 165 -5.81 -8.99 -22.30
C ILE A 165 -5.26 -9.25 -20.89
N GLN A 166 -5.96 -8.80 -19.85
CA GLN A 166 -5.55 -9.03 -18.46
C GLN A 166 -5.54 -10.53 -18.11
N VAL A 167 -6.55 -11.29 -18.57
CA VAL A 167 -6.58 -12.75 -18.39
C VAL A 167 -5.43 -13.43 -19.13
N ILE A 168 -5.16 -13.05 -20.38
CA ILE A 168 -4.03 -13.60 -21.15
C ILE A 168 -2.70 -13.31 -20.46
N GLN A 169 -2.51 -12.10 -19.95
CA GLN A 169 -1.30 -11.75 -19.21
C GLN A 169 -1.15 -12.59 -17.93
N SER A 170 -2.23 -12.81 -17.20
CA SER A 170 -2.23 -13.71 -16.03
C SER A 170 -1.86 -15.15 -16.41
N VAL A 171 -2.42 -15.68 -17.51
CA VAL A 171 -2.09 -17.03 -18.00
C VAL A 171 -0.61 -17.11 -18.42
N LYS A 172 -0.09 -16.08 -19.09
CA LYS A 172 1.33 -15.99 -19.44
C LYS A 172 2.20 -16.02 -18.18
N ASP A 173 1.87 -15.23 -17.16
CA ASP A 173 2.64 -15.19 -15.92
C ASP A 173 2.60 -16.54 -15.17
N GLN A 174 1.46 -17.23 -15.20
CA GLN A 174 1.35 -18.60 -14.67
C GLN A 174 2.22 -19.59 -15.45
N LEU A 175 2.26 -19.51 -16.78
CA LEU A 175 3.12 -20.35 -17.62
C LEU A 175 4.61 -20.07 -17.36
N ASP A 176 4.99 -18.81 -17.21
CA ASP A 176 6.37 -18.41 -16.91
C ASP A 176 6.78 -18.90 -15.51
N LYS A 177 5.88 -18.88 -14.53
CA LYS A 177 6.08 -19.50 -13.21
C LYS A 177 6.22 -21.02 -13.31
N ALA A 178 5.33 -21.70 -14.04
CA ALA A 178 5.41 -23.14 -14.26
C ALA A 178 6.72 -23.54 -14.95
N ARG A 179 7.14 -22.79 -15.97
CA ARG A 179 8.42 -22.98 -16.64
C ARG A 179 9.58 -22.83 -15.67
N LYS A 180 9.63 -21.77 -14.86
CA LYS A 180 10.69 -21.59 -13.85
C LYS A 180 10.70 -22.74 -12.84
N ASN A 181 9.53 -23.18 -12.39
CA ASN A 181 9.39 -24.27 -11.42
C ASN A 181 9.73 -25.65 -12.00
N LEU A 182 9.66 -25.85 -13.32
CA LEU A 182 10.06 -27.12 -13.98
C LEU A 182 11.51 -27.08 -14.45
N VAL A 183 11.98 -25.94 -14.97
CA VAL A 183 13.35 -25.78 -15.46
C VAL A 183 14.35 -25.69 -14.30
N SER A 184 13.98 -25.07 -13.17
CA SER A 184 14.87 -24.98 -11.99
C SER A 184 15.23 -26.35 -11.38
N PRO A 185 14.29 -27.31 -11.18
CA PRO A 185 14.64 -28.66 -10.75
C PRO A 185 15.29 -29.49 -11.85
N LEU A 186 15.02 -29.24 -13.14
CA LEU A 186 15.76 -29.91 -14.22
C LEU A 186 17.22 -29.47 -14.25
N ILE A 187 17.51 -28.18 -14.08
CA ILE A 187 18.89 -27.66 -13.97
C ILE A 187 19.54 -28.18 -12.69
N ARG A 188 18.81 -28.23 -11.57
CA ARG A 188 19.33 -28.75 -10.29
C ARG A 188 19.57 -30.27 -10.32
N ARG A 189 18.72 -31.05 -11.01
CA ARG A 189 18.83 -32.51 -11.20
C ARG A 189 19.87 -32.90 -12.26
N ALA A 190 20.06 -32.08 -13.30
CA ALA A 190 21.11 -32.29 -14.30
C ALA A 190 22.51 -32.03 -13.75
N GLN A 191 22.64 -31.20 -12.70
CA GLN A 191 23.90 -30.96 -11.98
C GLN A 191 24.21 -32.06 -10.93
N SER A 192 23.24 -32.91 -10.57
CA SER A 192 23.46 -34.07 -9.70
C SER A 192 23.71 -35.33 -10.54
N ASN A 193 24.97 -35.59 -10.84
CA ASN A 193 25.44 -36.83 -11.48
C ASN A 193 25.16 -38.05 -10.57
N SER A 194 23.97 -38.68 -10.66
CA SER A 194 23.71 -40.09 -10.28
C SER A 194 22.22 -40.43 -10.40
N PHE A 195 21.64 -40.41 -11.61
CA PHE A 195 20.39 -41.14 -11.87
C PHE A 195 20.24 -41.39 -13.37
N GLY A 196 20.21 -42.66 -13.76
CA GLY A 196 20.42 -43.14 -15.14
C GLY A 196 19.57 -42.45 -16.21
N LEU A 197 20.20 -42.18 -17.36
CA LEU A 197 19.64 -41.55 -18.56
C LEU A 197 18.35 -42.24 -19.07
N GLU A 198 18.23 -43.54 -18.84
CA GLU A 198 17.08 -44.35 -19.28
C GLU A 198 15.81 -44.04 -18.46
N GLN A 199 15.93 -43.88 -17.14
CA GLN A 199 14.82 -43.45 -16.30
C GLN A 199 14.40 -42.01 -16.63
N GLN A 200 15.37 -41.14 -16.97
CA GLN A 200 15.08 -39.76 -17.38
C GLN A 200 14.33 -39.71 -18.73
N LEU A 201 14.64 -40.59 -19.68
CA LEU A 201 13.94 -40.68 -20.96
C LEU A 201 12.51 -41.23 -20.77
N ASN A 202 12.33 -42.19 -19.87
CA ASN A 202 11.02 -42.73 -19.54
C ASN A 202 10.15 -41.69 -18.79
N ASP A 203 10.73 -40.98 -17.82
CA ASP A 203 10.10 -39.87 -17.10
C ASP A 203 9.72 -38.73 -18.07
N LEU A 204 10.59 -38.39 -19.04
CA LEU A 204 10.35 -37.35 -20.05
C LEU A 204 9.23 -37.75 -21.01
N THR A 205 9.17 -39.02 -21.41
CA THR A 205 8.08 -39.54 -22.24
C THR A 205 6.75 -39.50 -21.49
N GLY A 206 6.76 -39.85 -20.19
CA GLY A 206 5.60 -39.72 -19.31
C GLY A 206 5.14 -38.26 -19.12
N THR A 207 6.08 -37.34 -18.89
CA THR A 207 5.74 -35.90 -18.76
C THR A 207 5.26 -35.29 -20.07
N TYR A 208 5.84 -35.68 -21.20
CA TYR A 208 5.37 -35.26 -22.52
C TYR A 208 3.93 -35.74 -22.77
N GLY A 209 3.62 -37.00 -22.44
CA GLY A 209 2.27 -37.55 -22.53
C GLY A 209 1.26 -36.77 -21.67
N PHE A 210 1.63 -36.46 -20.42
CA PHE A 210 0.80 -35.68 -19.51
C PHE A 210 0.56 -34.24 -20.01
N LEU A 211 1.61 -33.55 -20.46
CA LEU A 211 1.52 -32.20 -21.01
C LEU A 211 0.71 -32.15 -22.32
N LYS A 212 0.84 -33.18 -23.16
CA LYS A 212 0.02 -33.33 -24.38
C LYS A 212 -1.46 -33.49 -24.02
N ASN A 213 -1.80 -34.33 -23.05
CA ASN A 213 -3.17 -34.53 -22.60
C ASN A 213 -3.76 -33.26 -21.96
N LEU A 214 -2.99 -32.54 -21.15
CA LEU A 214 -3.40 -31.23 -20.61
C LEU A 214 -3.64 -30.20 -21.71
N ARG A 215 -2.72 -30.11 -22.66
CA ARG A 215 -2.84 -29.21 -23.81
C ARG A 215 -4.08 -29.54 -24.64
N ASP A 216 -4.31 -30.82 -24.93
CA ASP A 216 -5.45 -31.24 -25.75
C ASP A 216 -6.78 -31.02 -25.00
N GLY A 217 -6.81 -31.22 -23.67
CA GLY A 217 -7.95 -30.90 -22.81
C GLY A 217 -8.25 -29.40 -22.72
N GLN A 218 -7.22 -28.57 -22.53
CA GLN A 218 -7.36 -27.11 -22.53
C GLN A 218 -7.73 -26.58 -23.91
N LYS A 219 -7.12 -27.08 -24.98
CA LYS A 219 -7.48 -26.76 -26.37
C LYS A 219 -8.95 -27.10 -26.64
N LYS A 220 -9.44 -28.24 -26.17
CA LYS A 220 -10.86 -28.63 -26.27
C LYS A 220 -11.77 -27.69 -25.46
N LYS A 221 -11.35 -27.25 -24.27
CA LYS A 221 -12.12 -26.29 -23.45
C LYS A 221 -12.19 -24.91 -24.10
N VAL A 222 -11.07 -24.41 -24.62
CA VAL A 222 -10.99 -23.14 -25.34
C VAL A 222 -11.78 -23.20 -26.64
N LEU A 223 -11.65 -24.27 -27.43
CA LEU A 223 -12.48 -24.48 -28.62
C LEU A 223 -13.97 -24.56 -28.29
N ARG A 224 -14.34 -25.17 -27.16
CA ARG A 224 -15.73 -25.17 -26.68
C ARG A 224 -16.19 -23.79 -26.20
N GLU A 225 -15.31 -22.96 -25.66
CA GLU A 225 -15.67 -21.58 -25.29
C GLU A 225 -15.74 -20.66 -26.51
N LEU A 226 -14.95 -20.90 -27.55
CA LEU A 226 -14.96 -20.15 -28.81
C LEU A 226 -16.07 -20.58 -29.79
N TRP A 227 -16.35 -21.89 -29.87
CA TRP A 227 -17.30 -22.49 -30.83
C TRP A 227 -18.50 -23.15 -30.16
N GLY A 228 -18.56 -23.19 -28.83
CA GLY A 228 -19.78 -23.57 -28.13
C GLY A 228 -20.84 -22.52 -28.40
N GLU A 229 -22.07 -22.98 -28.64
CA GLU A 229 -23.20 -22.08 -28.87
C GLU A 229 -23.24 -20.99 -27.78
N PRO A 230 -23.47 -19.72 -28.17
CA PRO A 230 -23.58 -18.65 -27.19
C PRO A 230 -24.66 -19.07 -26.19
N LYS A 231 -24.32 -19.09 -24.89
CA LYS A 231 -25.28 -19.38 -23.82
C LYS A 231 -26.55 -18.60 -24.11
N ARG A 232 -27.64 -19.30 -24.46
CA ARG A 232 -28.95 -18.70 -24.72
C ARG A 232 -29.25 -17.80 -23.54
N ARG A 233 -29.19 -16.49 -23.76
CA ARG A 233 -29.71 -15.51 -22.82
C ARG A 233 -31.17 -15.88 -22.63
N ILE A 234 -31.54 -16.29 -21.43
CA ILE A 234 -32.93 -16.52 -21.06
C ILE A 234 -33.61 -15.16 -21.22
N GLY A 235 -34.29 -14.99 -22.36
CA GLY A 235 -35.21 -13.88 -22.55
C GLY A 235 -36.35 -14.12 -21.58
N ILE A 236 -36.51 -13.21 -20.63
CA ILE A 236 -37.72 -13.14 -19.82
C ILE A 236 -38.86 -12.89 -20.81
N THR A 237 -39.61 -13.94 -21.15
CA THR A 237 -40.85 -13.84 -21.91
C THR A 237 -41.88 -13.22 -20.98
N ALA A 238 -41.93 -11.89 -20.98
CA ALA A 238 -43.11 -11.17 -20.50
C ALA A 238 -44.28 -11.55 -21.43
N GLY A 239 -45.38 -11.97 -20.80
CA GLY A 239 -46.45 -12.73 -21.41
C GLY A 239 -47.12 -12.10 -22.64
N GLY A 240 -47.57 -13.00 -23.50
CA GLY A 240 -48.46 -12.73 -24.63
C GLY A 240 -49.06 -14.05 -25.06
N ARG A 241 -50.16 -14.41 -24.42
CA ARG A 241 -51.04 -15.54 -24.73
C ARG A 241 -51.69 -15.28 -26.08
N GLU A 242 -51.53 -16.18 -27.03
CA GLU A 242 -52.50 -16.37 -28.12
C GLU A 242 -52.49 -17.85 -28.50
N GLU A 243 -53.66 -18.44 -28.32
CA GLU A 243 -54.05 -19.76 -28.78
C GLU A 243 -54.03 -19.77 -30.31
N GLU A 244 -53.49 -20.82 -30.93
CA GLU A 244 -54.00 -21.25 -32.23
C GLU A 244 -54.06 -22.78 -32.23
N ILE A 245 -55.29 -23.22 -32.47
CA ILE A 245 -55.83 -24.57 -32.61
C ILE A 245 -55.48 -25.07 -34.03
N ASP A 246 -55.67 -26.38 -34.22
CA ASP A 246 -55.71 -27.13 -35.49
C ASP A 246 -54.36 -27.58 -36.07
N ASP A 247 -54.20 -28.81 -36.58
CA ASP A 247 -55.19 -29.86 -36.72
C ASP A 247 -54.52 -31.24 -36.82
N SER A 248 -55.41 -32.18 -36.58
CA SER A 248 -55.35 -33.62 -36.62
C SER A 248 -54.96 -34.18 -37.99
N GLU A 249 -54.57 -35.46 -37.96
CA GLU A 249 -54.74 -36.49 -38.99
C GLU A 249 -53.59 -36.85 -39.95
N GLN A 250 -53.16 -38.11 -39.72
CA GLN A 250 -52.66 -39.16 -40.63
C GLN A 250 -51.17 -39.20 -40.99
#